data_AF-A0A0F7VMS3-F1
#
_entry.id   AF-A0A0F7VMS3-F1
#
_cell.length_a   1.000
_cell.length_b   1.000
_cell.length_c   1.000
_cell.angle_alpha   90.00
_cell.angle_beta   90.00
_cell.angle_gamma   90.00
#
_symmetry.space_group_name_H-M   'P 1'
#
loop_
_entity.id
_entity.type
_entity.pdbx_description
1 polymer ?
#
loop_
_entity_poly.entity_id
_entity_poly.type
_entity_poly.pdbx_seq_one_letter_code
_entity_poly.pdbx_strand_id
1 'polypeptide(L)' 'MPVWLYVVSALTLAFTVLAIPATLAYLAHGWTGPDHGPACRWCHPRLLPRKRR' A
#
# COMPACT_ATOMS: atom_id res chain seq x y z
N MET A 1 20.48 -29.09 6.22
CA MET A 1 19.28 -28.34 5.79
C MET A 1 19.61 -27.66 4.47
N PRO A 2 18.81 -27.83 3.41
CA PRO A 2 19.16 -27.32 2.09
C PRO A 2 19.18 -25.79 2.08
N VAL A 3 20.28 -25.21 1.59
CA VAL A 3 20.52 -23.75 1.51
C VAL A 3 19.36 -23.00 0.86
N TRP A 4 18.68 -23.62 -0.12
CA TRP A 4 17.50 -23.09 -0.78
C TRP A 4 16.35 -22.76 0.16
N LEU A 5 16.12 -23.54 1.23
CA LEU A 5 15.06 -23.24 2.19
C LEU A 5 15.34 -21.95 2.94
N TYR A 6 16.60 -21.65 3.26
CA TYR A 6 16.98 -20.40 3.92
C TYR A 6 16.75 -19.20 3.02
N VAL A 7 17.14 -19.31 1.74
CA VAL A 7 16.95 -18.24 0.75
C VAL A 7 15.47 -17.97 0.54
N VAL A 8 14.66 -19.01 0.32
CA VAL A 8 13.21 -18.87 0.14
C VAL A 8 12.57 -18.27 1.38
N SER A 9 12.89 -18.79 2.57
CA SER A 9 12.33 -18.28 3.84
C SER A 9 12.69 -16.81 4.08
N ALA A 10 13.94 -16.42 3.79
CA ALA A 10 14.39 -15.04 3.95
C ALA A 10 13.67 -14.09 2.98
N LEU A 11 13.49 -14.49 1.73
CA LEU A 11 12.75 -13.71 0.73
C LEU A 11 11.27 -13.58 1.11
N THR A 12 10.63 -14.68 1.52
CA THR A 12 9.24 -14.67 1.96
C THR A 12 9.07 -13.78 3.20
N LEU A 13 9.98 -13.85 4.17
CA LEU A 13 9.95 -12.98 5.35
C LEU A 13 10.09 -11.50 4.97
N ALA A 14 11.08 -11.16 4.15
CA ALA A 14 11.29 -9.78 3.70
C ALA A 14 10.07 -9.24 2.95
N PHE A 15 9.48 -10.03 2.05
CA PHE A 15 8.27 -9.66 1.33
C PHE A 15 7.09 -9.45 2.26
N THR A 16 6.90 -10.34 3.24
CA THR A 16 5.80 -10.26 4.20
C THR A 16 5.92 -9.01 5.07
N VAL A 17 7.12 -8.71 5.57
CA VAL A 17 7.39 -7.50 6.37
C VAL A 17 7.08 -6.22 5.59
N LEU A 18 7.38 -6.20 4.28
CA LEU A 18 7.05 -5.06 3.42
C LEU A 18 5.57 -4.99 3.03
N ALA A 19 4.91 -6.13 2.88
CA ALA A 19 3.51 -6.22 2.48
C ALA A 19 2.55 -5.70 3.58
N ILE A 20 2.89 -5.87 4.85
CA ILE A 20 2.07 -5.42 5.98
C ILE A 20 1.80 -3.90 5.95
N PRO A 21 2.81 -3.02 5.96
CA PRO A 21 2.57 -1.57 5.93
C PRO A 21 1.94 -1.12 4.61
N ALA A 22 2.27 -1.76 3.48
CA ALA A 22 1.65 -1.46 2.20
C ALA A 22 0.14 -1.78 2.21
N THR A 23 -0.24 -2.91 2.79
CA THR A 23 -1.65 -3.33 2.93
C THR A 23 -2.40 -2.41 3.88
N LEU A 24 -1.80 -2.05 5.01
CA LEU A 24 -2.39 -1.09 5.95
C LEU A 24 -2.58 0.29 5.31
N ALA A 25 -1.60 0.77 4.56
CA ALA A 25 -1.71 2.03 3.82
C ALA A 25 -2.82 1.97 2.77
N TYR A 26 -2.95 0.85 2.05
CA TYR A 26 -4.03 0.63 1.08
C TYR A 26 -5.42 0.63 1.74
N LEU A 27 -5.58 -0.08 2.86
CA LEU A 27 -6.85 -0.12 3.59
C LEU A 27 -7.19 1.24 4.20
N ALA A 28 -6.21 1.92 4.82
CA ALA A 28 -6.38 3.26 5.36
C ALA A 28 -6.81 4.25 4.27
N HIS A 29 -6.21 4.17 3.09
CA HIS A 29 -6.58 4.99 1.93
C HIS A 29 -8.03 4.78 1.49
N GLY A 30 -8.50 3.52 1.46
CA GLY A 30 -9.89 3.18 1.15
C GLY A 30 -10.90 3.67 2.21
N TRP A 31 -10.48 3.79 3.47
CA TRP A 31 -11.34 4.28 4.55
C TRP A 31 -11.44 5.81 4.59
N THR A 32 -10.43 6.54 4.08
CA THR A 32 -10.42 8.01 4.02
C THR A 32 -11.20 8.59 2.82
N GLY A 33 -12.40 8.08 2.55
CA GLY A 33 -13.26 8.52 1.43
C GLY A 33 -13.69 10.01 1.39
N PRO A 34 -13.76 10.77 2.51
CA PRO A 34 -14.16 12.18 2.46
C PRO A 34 -13.04 13.18 2.13
N ASP A 35 -11.77 12.85 2.40
CA ASP A 35 -10.65 13.79 2.40
C ASP A 35 -9.57 13.42 1.37
N HIS A 36 -9.97 13.43 0.10
CA HIS A 36 -9.02 13.25 -1.01
C HIS A 36 -8.13 14.49 -1.18
N GLY A 37 -6.99 14.49 -0.48
CA GLY A 37 -5.91 15.46 -0.65
C GLY A 37 -5.06 15.23 -1.91
N PRO A 38 -4.05 16.08 -2.18
CA PRO A 38 -3.21 16.01 -3.38
C PRO A 38 -2.46 14.68 -3.56
N ALA A 39 -2.20 13.95 -2.46
CA ALA A 39 -1.58 12.63 -2.48
C ALA A 39 -2.42 11.57 -3.22
N CYS A 40 -3.76 11.69 -3.24
CA CYS A 40 -4.64 10.75 -3.93
C CYS A 40 -4.48 10.82 -5.46
N ARG A 41 -3.94 11.91 -6.03
CA ARG A 41 -3.74 12.04 -7.48
C ARG A 41 -2.70 11.08 -8.04
N TRP A 42 -1.77 10.61 -7.20
CA TRP A 42 -0.73 9.69 -7.63
C TRP A 42 -1.31 8.30 -7.93
N CYS A 43 -2.22 7.81 -7.08
CA CYS A 43 -2.93 6.54 -7.27
C CYS A 43 -4.19 6.68 -8.15
N HIS A 44 -4.81 7.86 -8.15
CA HIS A 44 -6.05 8.15 -8.87
C HIS A 44 -5.91 9.44 -9.69
N PRO A 45 -5.28 9.37 -10.88
CA PRO A 45 -5.05 10.56 -11.72
C PRO A 45 -6.35 11.25 -12.19
N ARG A 46 -7.50 10.56 -12.09
CA ARG A 46 -8.83 11.07 -12.48
C ARG A 46 -9.68 11.59 -11.32
N LEU A 47 -9.21 11.51 -10.06
CA LEU A 47 -9.91 12.15 -8.94
C LEU A 47 -9.64 13.66 -8.98
N LEU A 48 -10.53 14.40 -9.65
CA LEU A 48 -10.56 15.86 -9.60
C LEU A 48 -10.87 16.30 -8.16
N PRO A 49 -10.20 17.33 -7.62
CA PRO A 49 -10.57 17.88 -6.33
C PRO A 49 -12.03 18.31 -6.39
N ARG A 50 -12.90 17.62 -5.65
CA ARG A 50 -14.32 17.97 -5.56
C ARG A 50 -14.38 19.37 -4.97
N LYS A 51 -14.66 20.36 -5.83
CA LYS A 51 -14.84 21.77 -5.43
C LYS A 51 -15.94 21.78 -4.37
N ARG A 52 -15.56 21.87 -3.08
CA ARG A 52 -16.51 22.16 -1.98
C ARG A 52 -17.13 23.50 -2.35
N ARG A 53 -18.38 23.45 -2.80
CA ARG A 53 -19.23 24.63 -2.96
C ARG A 53 -20.04 24.77 -1.68
#